data_AF-A0A957KUK9-F1
#
_entry.id   AF-A0A957KUK9-F1
#
_cell.length_a   1.000
_cell.length_b   1.000
_cell.length_c   1.000
_cell.angle_alpha   90.00
_cell.angle_beta   90.00
_cell.angle_gamma   90.00
#
_symmetry.space_group_name_H-M   'P 1'
#
loop_
_entity.id
_entity.type
_entity.pdbx_description
1 polymer ?
#
loop_
_entity_poly.entity_id
_entity_poly.type
_entity_poly.pdbx_seq_one_letter_code
_entity_poly.pdbx_strand_id
1 'polypeptide(L)'
;MKFTAGYWTIRPGVTPFFPVQVHDVEMDEGGLTVYALTKRVNHRGDTLNAPLVTLRFTSPLPNVVRVQMVHHKGIRPRAPHFEINAQATPILVTDDDEAATLTSGQLTVRVAKGDEWRVD
;
A
#
# COMPACT_ATOMS: atom_id res chain seq x y z
N MET A 1 13.84 -16.47 -2.04
CA MET A 1 14.70 -15.76 -1.05
C MET A 1 14.13 -15.99 0.35
N LYS A 2 14.95 -16.01 1.40
CA LYS A 2 14.49 -16.15 2.80
C LYS A 2 14.87 -14.87 3.56
N PHE A 3 13.92 -14.28 4.29
CA PHE A 3 14.12 -13.06 5.10
C PHE A 3 14.13 -13.34 6.60
N THR A 4 13.37 -14.35 7.05
CA THR A 4 13.31 -14.79 8.44
C THR A 4 14.22 -15.98 8.72
N ALA A 5 14.52 -16.19 10.00
CA ALA A 5 15.26 -17.30 10.57
C ALA A 5 14.38 -18.00 11.63
N GLY A 6 13.37 -18.73 11.16
CA GLY A 6 12.28 -19.23 12.00
C GLY A 6 11.20 -18.17 12.23
N TYR A 7 10.35 -18.40 13.23
CA TYR A 7 9.22 -17.50 13.54
C TYR A 7 9.68 -16.22 14.26
N TRP A 8 10.71 -16.31 15.09
CA TRP A 8 11.06 -15.27 16.06
C TRP A 8 12.15 -14.30 15.59
N THR A 9 12.84 -14.59 14.50
CA THR A 9 14.10 -13.93 14.19
C THR A 9 14.17 -13.51 12.72
N ILE A 10 14.70 -12.31 12.48
CA ILE A 10 15.08 -11.83 11.16
C ILE A 10 16.52 -12.26 10.86
N ARG A 11 16.80 -12.59 9.60
CA ARG A 11 18.16 -13.00 9.22
C ARG A 11 19.18 -11.89 9.45
N PRO A 12 20.42 -12.22 9.85
CA PRO A 12 21.49 -11.24 9.94
C PRO A 12 21.65 -10.45 8.63
N GLY A 13 21.76 -9.13 8.75
CA GLY A 13 21.89 -8.21 7.61
C GLY A 13 20.57 -7.80 6.94
N VAL A 14 19.41 -8.22 7.45
CA VAL A 14 18.10 -7.80 6.94
C VAL A 14 17.43 -6.85 7.95
N THR A 15 17.05 -5.65 7.49
CA THR A 15 16.27 -4.68 8.26
C THR A 15 14.92 -4.49 7.59
N PRO A 16 13.83 -5.07 8.12
CA PRO A 16 12.51 -4.93 7.52
C PRO A 16 11.84 -3.62 7.96
N PHE A 17 11.11 -3.01 7.02
CA PHE A 17 10.22 -1.89 7.29
C PHE A 17 8.83 -2.29 6.81
N PHE A 18 7.94 -2.56 7.76
CA PHE A 18 6.57 -2.97 7.47
C PHE A 18 5.64 -1.78 7.67
N PRO A 19 4.64 -1.57 6.79
CA PRO A 19 3.51 -0.72 7.10
C PRO A 19 2.85 -1.14 8.42
N VAL A 20 2.64 -0.20 9.33
CA VAL A 20 1.99 -0.44 10.62
C VAL A 20 0.86 0.53 10.94
N GLN A 21 0.74 1.63 10.20
CA GLN A 21 -0.27 2.66 10.42
C GLN A 21 -0.49 3.47 9.13
N VAL A 22 -1.74 3.80 8.81
CA VAL A 22 -2.07 4.77 7.76
C VAL A 22 -1.70 6.18 8.25
N HIS A 23 -0.91 6.89 7.47
CA HIS A 23 -0.63 8.32 7.70
C HIS A 23 -1.66 9.20 7.03
N ASP A 24 -1.91 8.91 5.75
CA ASP A 24 -2.72 9.75 4.88
C ASP A 24 -3.22 8.94 3.67
N VAL A 25 -4.28 9.45 3.04
CA VAL A 25 -4.98 8.83 1.92
C VAL A 25 -5.27 9.87 0.85
N GLU A 26 -4.98 9.55 -0.40
CA GLU A 26 -5.35 10.36 -1.56
C GLU A 26 -6.22 9.54 -2.51
N MET A 27 -7.32 10.14 -2.97
CA MET A 27 -8.21 9.57 -3.97
C MET A 27 -8.17 10.39 -5.24
N ASP A 28 -8.15 9.70 -6.39
CA ASP A 28 -8.33 10.32 -7.70
C ASP A 28 -9.14 9.40 -8.61
N GLU A 29 -9.46 9.88 -9.82
CA GLU A 29 -10.24 9.12 -10.81
C GLU A 29 -9.62 7.77 -11.18
N GLY A 30 -8.31 7.63 -11.02
CA GLY A 30 -7.54 6.43 -11.33
C GLY A 30 -7.32 5.50 -10.15
N GLY A 31 -7.75 5.83 -8.94
CA GLY A 31 -7.70 4.92 -7.79
C GLY A 31 -7.37 5.56 -6.44
N LEU A 32 -6.77 4.74 -5.58
CA LEU A 32 -6.55 5.02 -4.16
C LEU A 32 -5.05 4.94 -3.83
N THR A 33 -4.50 6.00 -3.26
CA THR A 33 -3.13 6.02 -2.72
C THR A 33 -3.19 6.04 -1.20
N VAL A 34 -2.42 5.17 -0.56
CA VAL A 34 -2.24 5.15 0.90
C VAL A 34 -0.76 5.39 1.22
N TYR A 35 -0.52 6.35 2.12
CA TYR A 35 0.79 6.61 2.69
C TYR A 35 0.87 5.91 4.04
N ALA A 36 1.71 4.89 4.15
CA ALA A 36 1.79 4.06 5.35
C ALA A 36 3.13 4.23 6.08
N LEU A 37 3.05 4.47 7.38
CA LEU A 37 4.18 4.60 8.28
C LEU A 37 4.74 3.23 8.62
N THR A 38 6.05 3.19 8.87
CA THR A 38 6.76 1.96 9.27
C THR A 38 7.03 1.87 10.76
N LYS A 39 6.52 2.84 11.52
CA LYS A 39 6.45 2.87 12.98
C LYS A 39 5.16 3.58 13.42
N ARG A 40 4.66 3.28 14.61
CA ARG A 40 3.51 4.00 15.19
C ARG A 40 3.90 5.44 15.55
N VAL A 41 2.97 6.36 15.36
CA VAL A 41 3.13 7.79 15.69
C VAL A 41 2.28 8.11 16.92
N ASN A 42 2.93 8.41 18.04
CA ASN A 42 2.27 8.80 19.30
C ASN A 42 2.24 10.33 19.45
N HIS A 43 3.24 11.01 18.91
CA HIS A 43 3.33 12.47 18.88
C HIS A 43 3.96 12.95 17.58
N ARG A 44 3.82 14.26 17.26
CA ARG A 44 4.32 14.83 16.00
C ARG A 44 5.81 14.58 15.74
N GLY A 45 6.65 14.47 16.77
CA GLY A 45 8.08 14.13 16.60
C GLY A 45 8.32 12.75 15.96
N ASP A 46 7.36 11.84 16.05
CA ASP A 46 7.48 10.50 15.49
C ASP A 46 7.31 10.50 13.97
N THR A 47 6.79 11.56 13.35
CA THR A 47 6.68 11.61 11.88
C THR A 47 8.02 11.83 11.19
N LEU A 48 9.09 12.06 11.95
CA LEU A 48 10.46 12.24 11.45
C LEU A 48 11.28 10.95 11.54
N ASN A 49 12.36 10.87 10.75
CA ASN A 49 13.37 9.81 10.79
C ASN A 49 12.80 8.38 10.65
N ALA A 50 11.77 8.20 9.84
CA ALA A 50 11.21 6.89 9.53
C ALA A 50 10.84 6.78 8.04
N PRO A 51 11.03 5.60 7.43
CA PRO A 51 10.52 5.35 6.09
C PRO A 51 9.00 5.45 6.01
N LEU A 52 8.53 5.96 4.87
CA LEU A 52 7.14 5.95 4.45
C LEU A 52 7.01 5.02 3.24
N VAL A 53 6.02 4.14 3.26
CA VAL A 53 5.69 3.28 2.12
C VAL A 53 4.48 3.86 1.41
N THR A 54 4.57 4.03 0.08
CA THR A 54 3.42 4.40 -0.74
C THR A 54 2.77 3.15 -1.32
N LEU A 55 1.49 2.94 -1.03
CA LEU A 55 0.66 1.91 -1.66
C LEU A 55 -0.26 2.60 -2.66
N ARG A 56 -0.34 2.08 -3.89
CA ARG A 56 -1.28 2.52 -4.91
C ARG A 56 -2.15 1.36 -5.35
N PHE A 57 -3.45 1.56 -5.23
CA PHE A 57 -4.49 0.63 -5.63
C PHE A 57 -5.18 1.18 -6.88
N THR A 58 -5.27 0.37 -7.93
CA THR A 58 -6.00 0.69 -9.17
C THR A 58 -6.69 -0.56 -9.71
N SER A 59 -7.44 -0.44 -10.81
CA SER A 59 -8.14 -1.57 -11.42
C SER A 59 -7.91 -1.64 -12.93
N PRO A 60 -7.04 -2.53 -13.44
CA PRO A 60 -6.84 -2.69 -14.88
C PRO A 60 -7.98 -3.43 -15.58
N LEU A 61 -8.78 -4.22 -14.85
CA LEU A 61 -9.89 -5.05 -15.34
C LEU A 61 -10.97 -5.14 -14.25
N PRO A 62 -12.25 -5.36 -14.58
CA PRO A 62 -13.29 -5.63 -13.59
C PRO A 62 -12.93 -6.81 -12.69
N ASN A 63 -13.17 -6.68 -11.39
CA ASN A 63 -12.84 -7.68 -10.36
C ASN A 63 -11.32 -7.93 -10.21
N VAL A 64 -10.48 -6.98 -10.61
CA VAL A 64 -9.02 -7.06 -10.44
C VAL A 64 -8.52 -5.80 -9.75
N VAL A 65 -7.93 -5.96 -8.56
CA VAL A 65 -7.21 -4.88 -7.88
C VAL A 65 -5.71 -5.04 -8.13
N ARG A 66 -5.11 -4.02 -8.76
CA ARG A 66 -3.66 -3.87 -8.84
C ARG A 66 -3.17 -3.21 -7.57
N VAL A 67 -2.21 -3.85 -6.90
CA VAL A 67 -1.51 -3.29 -5.73
C VAL A 67 -0.07 -2.98 -6.11
N GLN A 68 0.35 -1.73 -5.92
CA GLN A 68 1.74 -1.30 -6.11
C GLN A 68 2.27 -0.74 -4.78
N MET A 69 3.34 -1.33 -4.26
CA MET A 69 4.00 -0.89 -3.03
C MET A 69 5.38 -0.34 -3.37
N VAL A 70 5.64 0.92 -3.02
CA VAL A 70 6.88 1.62 -3.38
C VAL A 70 7.52 2.25 -2.15
N HIS A 71 8.82 2.02 -1.97
CA HIS A 71 9.65 2.71 -0.98
C HIS A 71 10.33 3.93 -1.62
N HIS A 72 11.21 3.72 -2.59
CA HIS A 72 11.89 4.81 -3.32
C HIS A 72 11.39 4.89 -4.77
N LYS A 73 10.76 6.01 -5.14
CA LYS A 73 10.26 6.28 -6.51
C LYS A 73 11.34 6.78 -7.49
N GLY A 74 12.52 7.18 -7.00
CA GLY A 74 13.59 7.78 -7.81
C GLY A 74 14.41 6.81 -8.66
N ILE A 75 14.05 5.53 -8.72
CA ILE A 75 14.77 4.54 -9.53
C ILE A 75 14.38 4.64 -11.00
N ARG A 76 15.35 4.39 -11.91
CA ARG A 76 15.05 4.26 -13.34
C ARG A 76 14.17 3.03 -13.57
N PRO A 77 13.05 3.14 -14.31
CA PRO A 77 12.24 1.99 -14.71
C PRO A 77 13.09 0.96 -15.47
N ARG A 78 12.97 -0.32 -15.09
CA ARG A 78 13.70 -1.43 -15.71
C ARG A 78 12.81 -2.13 -16.73
N ALA A 79 13.20 -2.09 -18.00
CA ALA A 79 12.51 -2.80 -19.08
C ALA A 79 13.19 -4.18 -19.35
N PRO A 80 12.49 -5.15 -19.98
CA PRO A 80 11.10 -5.09 -20.43
C PRO A 80 10.08 -5.25 -19.29
N HIS A 81 8.85 -4.85 -19.56
CA HIS A 81 7.69 -5.09 -18.70
C HIS A 81 6.71 -6.02 -19.41
N PHE A 82 5.89 -6.74 -18.65
CA PHE A 82 4.73 -7.41 -19.23
C PHE A 82 3.78 -6.37 -19.81
N GLU A 83 3.27 -6.64 -21.01
CA GLU A 83 2.15 -5.91 -21.56
C GLU A 83 0.89 -6.24 -20.73
N ILE A 84 0.21 -5.19 -20.25
CA ILE A 84 -1.00 -5.35 -19.47
C ILE A 84 -2.17 -4.93 -20.35
N ASN A 85 -3.03 -5.90 -20.69
CA ASN A 85 -4.30 -5.66 -21.39
C ASN A 85 -5.28 -5.00 -20.42
N ALA A 86 -5.15 -3.68 -20.24
CA ALA A 86 -6.04 -2.90 -19.40
C ALA A 86 -7.28 -2.46 -20.18
N GLN A 87 -8.42 -2.41 -19.50
CA GLN A 87 -9.65 -1.80 -20.01
C GLN A 87 -10.14 -0.73 -19.05
N ALA A 88 -10.84 0.28 -19.56
CA ALA A 88 -11.51 1.26 -18.72
C ALA A 88 -12.48 0.54 -17.80
N THR A 89 -12.13 0.50 -16.51
CA THR A 89 -12.89 -0.22 -15.49
C THR A 89 -13.45 0.80 -14.51
N PRO A 90 -14.78 0.92 -14.39
CA PRO A 90 -15.38 1.74 -13.34
C PRO A 90 -14.91 1.25 -11.97
N ILE A 91 -14.47 2.20 -11.15
CA ILE A 91 -14.12 1.95 -9.76
C ILE A 91 -14.92 2.86 -8.85
N LEU A 92 -15.21 2.37 -7.65
CA LEU A 92 -15.73 3.18 -6.56
C LEU A 92 -14.64 3.29 -5.51
N VAL A 93 -14.22 4.52 -5.20
CA VAL A 93 -13.27 4.80 -4.13
C VAL A 93 -14.00 5.53 -3.01
N THR A 94 -13.84 5.06 -1.79
CA THR A 94 -14.40 5.71 -0.60
C THR A 94 -13.32 5.94 0.43
N ASP A 95 -13.48 7.00 1.20
CA ASP A 95 -12.62 7.31 2.32
C ASP A 95 -13.50 7.81 3.48
N ASP A 96 -13.59 7.00 4.53
CA ASP A 96 -14.29 7.34 5.77
C ASP A 96 -13.32 7.31 6.96
N ASP A 97 -13.82 7.49 8.17
CA ASP A 97 -12.99 7.53 9.38
C ASP A 97 -12.38 6.16 9.73
N GLU A 98 -13.00 5.06 9.31
CA GLU A 98 -12.56 3.70 9.64
C GLU A 98 -11.62 3.11 8.59
N ALA A 99 -11.86 3.39 7.31
CA ALA A 99 -11.13 2.81 6.20
C ALA A 99 -11.16 3.62 4.91
N ALA A 100 -10.14 3.36 4.08
CA ALA A 100 -10.15 3.71 2.67
C ALA A 100 -10.40 2.46 1.83
N THR A 101 -11.29 2.53 0.84
CA THR A 101 -11.64 1.38 0.00
C THR A 101 -11.58 1.70 -1.49
N LEU A 102 -11.24 0.69 -2.29
CA LEU A 102 -11.41 0.69 -3.74
C LEU A 102 -12.15 -0.56 -4.17
N THR A 103 -13.27 -0.38 -4.86
CA THR A 103 -14.10 -1.47 -5.38
C THR A 103 -14.06 -1.50 -6.91
N SER A 104 -13.76 -2.66 -7.46
CA SER A 104 -13.82 -2.99 -8.89
C SER A 104 -14.77 -4.17 -9.08
N GLY A 105 -15.97 -3.89 -9.63
CA GLY A 105 -17.02 -4.91 -9.73
C GLY A 105 -17.44 -5.43 -8.36
N GLN A 106 -17.14 -6.70 -8.07
CA GLN A 106 -17.44 -7.42 -6.83
C GLN A 106 -16.22 -7.54 -5.90
N LEU A 107 -15.04 -7.08 -6.32
CA LEU A 107 -13.83 -7.13 -5.52
C LEU A 107 -13.56 -5.76 -4.90
N THR A 108 -13.42 -5.73 -3.57
CA THR A 108 -13.03 -4.54 -2.82
C THR A 108 -11.70 -4.81 -2.14
N VAL A 109 -10.80 -3.83 -2.20
CA VAL A 109 -9.67 -3.72 -1.27
C VAL A 109 -10.03 -2.69 -0.21
N ARG A 110 -9.79 -3.02 1.05
CA ARG A 110 -10.02 -2.16 2.21
C ARG A 110 -8.73 -1.98 2.98
N VAL A 111 -8.36 -0.73 3.25
CA VAL A 111 -7.23 -0.37 4.11
C VAL A 111 -7.78 0.28 5.38
N ALA A 112 -7.62 -0.40 6.52
CA ALA A 112 -8.08 0.11 7.81
C ALA A 112 -7.20 1.28 8.29
N LYS A 113 -7.83 2.35 8.79
CA LYS A 113 -7.16 3.54 9.34
C LYS A 113 -6.90 3.47 10.85
N GLY A 114 -7.43 2.45 11.53
CA GLY A 114 -7.27 2.27 12.98
C GLY A 114 -5.86 1.89 13.41
N ASP A 115 -5.72 1.54 14.69
CA ASP A 115 -4.43 1.22 15.33
C ASP A 115 -3.76 -0.05 14.77
N GLU A 116 -4.54 -0.95 14.20
CA GLU A 116 -4.04 -2.17 13.58
C GLU A 116 -3.98 -2.02 12.07
N TRP A 117 -2.77 -2.09 11.53
CA TRP A 117 -2.58 -2.18 10.09
C TRP A 117 -3.27 -3.42 9.53
N ARG A 118 -4.20 -3.19 8.61
CA ARG A 118 -4.91 -4.26 7.93
C ARG A 118 -5.26 -3.85 6.51
N VAL A 119 -4.97 -4.75 5.58
CA VAL A 119 -5.41 -4.68 4.19
C VAL A 119 -6.10 -6.01 3.89
N ASP A 120 -7.38 -5.94 3.51
CA ASP A 120 -8.22 -7.10 3.16
C ASP A 120 -9.00 -6.87 1.86
#